data_AF-A0A0U5BIC0-F1
#
_entry.id   AF-A0A0U5BIC0-F1
#
_cell.length_a   1.000
_cell.length_b   1.000
_cell.length_c   1.000
_cell.angle_alpha   90.00
_cell.angle_beta   90.00
_cell.angle_gamma   90.00
#
_symmetry.space_group_name_H-M   'P 1'
#
loop_
_entity.id
_entity.type
_entity.pdbx_description
1 polymer ?
#
loop_
_entity_poly.entity_id
_entity_poly.type
_entity_poly.pdbx_seq_one_letter_code
_entity_poly.pdbx_strand_id
1 'polypeptide(L)' 'MKKQQTVVLEKPGFETKSTTLYGMQSDAEVDTYRKVRAYLLQNPRANAMQVANATNVSVYKITQFVREGLLRH' A
#
# COMPACT_ATOMS: atom_id res chain seq x y z
N MET A 1 -12.04 -42.03 -4.90
CA MET A 1 -10.70 -41.49 -4.56
C MET A 1 -10.75 -39.96 -4.62
N LYS A 2 -9.92 -39.29 -3.81
CA LYS A 2 -10.07 -37.95 -3.19
C LYS A 2 -10.42 -36.78 -4.14
N LYS A 3 -11.49 -36.03 -3.79
CA LYS A 3 -11.79 -34.69 -4.30
C LYS A 3 -10.77 -33.70 -3.70
N GLN A 4 -10.05 -32.95 -4.54
CA GLN A 4 -9.20 -31.86 -4.07
C GLN A 4 -10.08 -30.63 -3.83
N GLN A 5 -10.13 -30.21 -2.58
CA GLN A 5 -10.86 -29.06 -2.10
C GLN A 5 -9.84 -27.93 -1.93
N THR A 6 -9.88 -26.94 -2.82
CA THR A 6 -8.99 -25.78 -2.75
C THR A 6 -9.49 -24.86 -1.64
N VAL A 7 -8.74 -24.78 -0.55
CA VAL A 7 -9.05 -23.94 0.61
C VAL A 7 -8.80 -22.48 0.23
N VAL A 8 -9.88 -21.70 0.10
CA VAL A 8 -9.81 -20.24 0.02
C VAL A 8 -9.43 -19.76 1.42
N LEU A 9 -8.18 -19.33 1.60
CA LEU A 9 -7.75 -18.65 2.82
C LEU A 9 -8.29 -17.21 2.80
N GLU A 10 -9.53 -17.05 3.22
CA GLU A 10 -10.06 -15.75 3.63
C GLU A 10 -9.37 -15.36 4.95
N LYS A 11 -8.44 -14.39 4.89
CA LYS A 11 -7.84 -13.85 6.12
C LYS A 11 -8.89 -12.99 6.83
N PRO A 12 -9.18 -13.25 8.12
CA PRO A 12 -10.23 -12.54 8.84
C PRO A 12 -9.73 -11.16 9.29
N GLY A 13 -10.61 -10.18 9.09
CA GLY A 13 -10.81 -8.98 9.91
C GLY A 13 -9.60 -8.35 10.59
N PHE A 14 -9.17 -7.20 10.07
CA PHE A 14 -8.56 -6.17 10.89
C PHE A 14 -9.29 -4.85 10.63
N GLU A 15 -10.40 -4.64 11.35
CA GLU A 15 -11.03 -3.33 11.46
C GLU A 15 -10.14 -2.42 12.31
N THR A 16 -9.05 -1.92 11.70
CA THR A 16 -8.41 -0.73 12.24
C THR A 16 -9.29 0.44 11.87
N LYS A 17 -9.97 1.02 12.87
CA LYS A 17 -10.47 2.39 12.77
C LYS A 17 -9.26 3.30 12.59
N SER A 18 -8.91 3.59 11.33
CA SER A 18 -7.78 4.46 11.01
C SER A 18 -8.16 5.87 11.39
N THR A 19 -7.58 6.36 12.49
CA THR A 19 -7.47 7.79 12.72
C THR A 19 -6.89 8.42 11.46
N THR A 20 -7.65 9.32 10.85
CA THR A 20 -7.38 9.98 9.57
C THR A 20 -6.10 10.80 9.67
N LEU A 21 -4.96 10.15 9.42
CA LEU A 21 -3.68 10.84 9.27
C LEU A 21 -3.74 11.60 7.94
N TYR A 22 -3.65 12.93 8.00
CA TYR A 22 -3.34 13.81 6.87
C TYR A 22 -4.35 13.81 5.70
N GLY A 23 -5.64 13.99 5.96
CA GLY A 23 -6.61 14.31 4.90
C GLY A 23 -6.87 13.20 3.86
N MET A 24 -6.34 11.99 4.08
CA MET A 24 -6.66 10.82 3.27
C MET A 24 -8.11 10.41 3.51
N GLN A 25 -8.87 10.28 2.44
CA GLN A 25 -10.33 10.18 2.52
C GLN A 25 -10.83 8.76 2.81
N SER A 26 -9.94 7.76 2.78
CA SER A 26 -10.29 6.36 2.99
C SER A 26 -9.18 5.55 3.65
N ASP A 27 -9.57 4.50 4.38
CA ASP A 27 -8.65 3.53 4.97
C ASP A 27 -7.75 2.86 3.92
N ALA A 28 -8.28 2.64 2.71
CA ALA A 28 -7.53 2.10 1.59
C ALA A 28 -6.37 3.00 1.16
N GLU A 29 -6.57 4.32 1.19
CA GLU A 29 -5.55 5.30 0.84
C GLU A 29 -4.43 5.36 1.91
N VAL A 30 -4.80 5.27 3.18
CA VAL A 30 -3.85 5.18 4.30
C VAL A 30 -3.00 3.91 4.19
N ASP A 31 -3.62 2.77 3.89
CA ASP A 31 -2.89 1.50 3.69
C ASP A 31 -1.95 1.57 2.48
N THR A 32 -2.41 2.18 1.38
CA THR A 32 -1.61 2.42 0.17
C THR A 32 -0.38 3.26 0.50
N TYR A 33 -0.56 4.37 1.22
CA TYR A 33 0.54 5.23 1.67
C TYR A 33 1.53 4.46 2.55
N ARG A 34 1.05 3.68 3.51
CA ARG A 34 1.90 2.88 4.41
C ARG A 34 2.76 1.89 3.64
N LYS A 35 2.19 1.19 2.67
CA LYS A 35 2.92 0.24 1.80
C LYS A 35 4.04 0.94 1.02
N VAL A 36 3.70 2.05 0.36
CA VAL A 36 4.68 2.84 -0.42
C VAL A 36 5.79 3.38 0.48
N ARG A 37 5.44 3.96 1.63
CA ARG A 37 6.41 4.50 2.60
C ARG A 37 7.34 3.42 3.14
N ALA A 38 6.80 2.26 3.54
CA ALA A 38 7.61 1.15 4.04
C ALA A 38 8.62 0.66 3.00
N TYR A 39 8.20 0.55 1.74
CA TYR A 39 9.08 0.14 0.66
C TYR A 39 10.20 1.16 0.40
N LEU A 40 9.88 2.46 0.38
CA LEU A 40 10.87 3.53 0.19
C LEU A 40 11.86 3.64 1.35
N LEU A 41 11.45 3.36 2.58
CA LEU A 41 12.37 3.31 3.73
C LEU A 41 13.42 2.20 3.58
N GLN A 42 13.04 1.06 3.01
CA GLN A 42 13.96 -0.05 2.75
C GLN A 42 14.77 0.15 1.46
N ASN A 43 14.22 0.91 0.51
CA ASN A 43 14.81 1.17 -0.81
C ASN A 43 14.84 2.68 -1.13
N PRO A 44 15.72 3.47 -0.49
CA PRO A 44 15.68 4.94 -0.59
C PRO A 44 15.93 5.51 -1.99
N ARG A 45 16.50 4.69 -2.89
CA ARG A 45 16.80 5.07 -4.29
C ARG A 45 15.86 4.42 -5.29
N ALA A 46 14.80 3.76 -4.84
CA ALA A 46 13.85 3.14 -5.75
C ALA A 46 13.12 4.20 -6.57
N ASN A 47 12.99 3.96 -7.88
CA ASN A 47 12.18 4.78 -8.76
C ASN A 47 10.70 4.41 -8.65
N ALA A 48 9.82 5.27 -9.14
CA ALA A 48 8.37 5.06 -9.04
C ALA A 48 7.88 3.77 -9.70
N MET A 49 8.54 3.30 -10.77
CA MET A 49 8.22 2.02 -11.42
C MET A 49 8.54 0.82 -10.52
N GLN A 50 9.69 0.85 -9.83
CA GLN A 50 10.07 -0.20 -8.89
C GLN A 50 9.12 -0.26 -7.70
N VAL A 51 8.74 0.90 -7.17
CA VAL A 51 7.74 1.00 -6.10
C VAL A 51 6.40 0.46 -6.57
N ALA A 52 5.95 0.83 -7.77
CA ALA A 52 4.68 0.36 -8.33
C ALA A 52 4.65 -1.17 -8.48
N ASN A 53 5.71 -1.74 -9.05
CA ASN A 53 5.83 -3.19 -9.24
C ASN A 53 5.87 -3.95 -7.90
N ALA A 54 6.52 -3.39 -6.87
CA ALA A 54 6.64 -4.05 -5.57
C ALA A 54 5.38 -3.91 -4.69
N THR A 55 4.71 -2.77 -4.76
CA THR A 55 3.56 -2.43 -3.88
C THR A 55 2.21 -2.65 -4.55
N ASN A 56 2.19 -2.95 -5.85
CA ASN A 56 1.00 -3.01 -6.69
C ASN A 56 0.17 -1.72 -6.68
N VAL A 57 0.84 -0.58 -6.47
CA VAL A 57 0.25 0.76 -6.46
C VAL A 57 0.58 1.46 -7.78
N SER A 58 -0.39 2.18 -8.35
CA SER A 58 -0.13 2.90 -9.61
C SER A 58 0.92 4.00 -9.44
N VAL A 59 1.75 4.17 -10.46
CA VAL A 59 2.77 5.24 -10.52
C VAL A 59 2.15 6.62 -10.31
N TYR A 60 0.94 6.84 -10.85
CA TYR A 60 0.18 8.06 -10.64
C TYR A 60 -0.05 8.33 -9.14
N LYS A 61 -0.49 7.33 -8.38
CA LYS A 61 -0.76 7.50 -6.95
C LYS A 61 0.51 7.73 -6.13
N ILE A 62 1.60 7.05 -6.48
CA ILE A 62 2.91 7.26 -5.85
C ILE A 62 3.40 8.69 -6.09
N THR A 63 3.33 9.17 -7.33
CA THR A 63 3.74 10.54 -7.67
C THR A 63 2.83 11.59 -7.04
N GLN A 64 1.52 11.31 -6.87
CA GLN A 64 0.61 12.16 -6.10
C GLN A 64 1.10 12.33 -4.66
N PHE A 65 1.43 11.25 -3.95
CA PHE A 65 1.94 11.33 -2.58
C PHE A 65 3.26 12.11 -2.47
N VAL A 66 4.14 12.04 -3.48
CA VAL A 66 5.35 12.87 -3.53
C VAL A 66 5.01 14.35 -3.74
N ARG A 67 4.11 14.65 -4.69
CA ARG A 67 3.66 16.03 -4.99
C ARG A 67 2.98 16.70 -3.79
N GLU A 68 2.21 15.93 -3.02
CA GLU A 68 1.56 16.39 -1.79
C GLU A 68 2.54 16.46 -0.60
N GLY A 69 3.80 16.07 -0.78
CA GLY A 69 4.83 16.12 0.26
C GLY A 69 4.70 15.03 1.33
N LEU A 70 3.83 14.04 1.12
CA LEU A 70 3.57 12.94 2.05
C LEU A 70 4.73 11.93 2.08
N LEU A 71 5.47 11.81 0.98
CA LEU A 71 6.66 10.99 0.84
C LEU A 71 7.92 11.85 0.75
N ARG A 72 8.23 12.62 1.79
CA ARG A 72 9.54 13.24 1.96
C ARG A 72 10.50 12.24 2.60
N HIS A 73 11.64 12.04 1.96
CA HIS A 73 12.81 11.31 2.46
C HIS A 73 13.95 12.30 2.62
#